data_AF-A0A926JR26-F1
#
_entry.id   AF-A0A926JR26-F1
#
_cell.length_a   1.000
_cell.length_b   1.000
_cell.length_c   1.000
_cell.angle_alpha   90.00
_cell.angle_beta   90.00
_cell.angle_gamma   90.00
#
_symmetry.space_group_name_H-M   'P 1'
#
loop_
_entity.id
_entity.type
_entity.pdbx_description
1 polymer ?
#
loop_
_entity_poly.entity_id
_entity_poly.type
_entity_poly.pdbx_seq_one_letter_code
_entity_poly.pdbx_strand_id
1 'polypeptide(L)'
;MEKIRISNTLHRANSRKACLYVILLMMASLYCVKLHGQDPTPAVEWIRPHEAKDKAIWGVRSGIVIGLWPSPIEDRGSGGYGGPRGLFRVGYEFKGKIYHINYIAIEPVVDGKIEFSEISPSRVDGKWGKLMWATEGPDPGKFFPFARTPGTVTRPDKDKPGVEELSFFVHMEQFLNGSHPYIKVSIRSDRPEEICFEVFARDNSSPMERCALTATMGNYARLRRLHLKDTVIDSRKLYQGFKGIDFIEKEPYSYKVLPRDNNGNFIAVMETDETFSELSSWPQESRYLSRWNWRYRPFFKVVQYWRKESDRFDRSLRVRVNGRAAYWAGASRDKNNYVEIPGGPAFENFELREKYYSGQKFYFGMARRPAKDMLSP
;
A
#
# COMPACT_ATOMS: atom_id res chain seq x y z
N MET A 1 -71.78 53.56 36.50
CA MET A 1 -71.75 54.30 37.77
C MET A 1 -70.30 54.64 38.05
N GLU A 2 -70.04 55.89 38.45
CA GLU A 2 -68.77 56.47 38.96
C GLU A 2 -67.55 56.36 38.03
N LYS A 3 -67.02 57.39 37.35
CA LYS A 3 -66.63 58.78 37.71
C LYS A 3 -65.81 58.90 39.00
N ILE A 4 -64.53 59.30 38.84
CA ILE A 4 -63.65 60.23 39.61
C ILE A 4 -62.25 59.99 39.00
N ARG A 5 -61.63 60.79 38.12
CA ARG A 5 -61.18 62.20 38.07
C ARG A 5 -60.22 62.63 39.19
N ILE A 6 -59.09 63.24 38.77
CA ILE A 6 -58.17 64.21 39.44
C ILE A 6 -56.74 63.65 39.47
N SER A 7 -55.66 64.35 39.09
CA SER A 7 -55.41 65.56 38.30
C SER A 7 -53.89 65.64 38.06
N ASN A 8 -53.50 66.31 36.99
CA ASN A 8 -52.11 66.71 36.68
C ASN A 8 -51.45 67.50 37.82
N THR A 9 -50.14 67.32 38.05
CA THR A 9 -49.15 68.42 37.94
C THR A 9 -47.69 67.93 37.97
N LEU A 10 -46.87 68.57 37.13
CA LEU A 10 -45.43 68.40 36.95
C LEU A 10 -44.61 68.80 38.19
N HIS A 11 -43.48 68.11 38.45
CA HIS A 11 -42.18 68.81 38.49
C HIS A 11 -40.95 67.90 38.34
N ARG A 12 -40.01 68.44 37.55
CA ARG A 12 -38.60 68.12 37.32
C ARG A 12 -37.87 67.36 38.45
N ALA A 13 -37.01 66.41 38.08
CA ALA A 13 -35.54 66.61 38.05
C ALA A 13 -34.76 65.28 37.92
N ASN A 14 -33.60 65.38 37.28
CA ASN A 14 -32.43 64.48 37.38
C ASN A 14 -32.52 63.15 36.61
N SER A 15 -32.15 63.06 35.32
CA SER A 15 -30.79 63.27 34.77
C SER A 15 -29.71 62.48 35.55
N ARG A 16 -29.15 61.46 34.88
CA ARG A 16 -27.87 60.76 35.15
C ARG A 16 -27.80 59.49 36.02
N LYS A 17 -28.84 58.66 36.14
CA LYS A 17 -28.68 57.30 36.76
C LYS A 17 -29.34 56.12 36.04
N ALA A 18 -29.79 56.29 34.79
CA ALA A 18 -30.42 55.21 34.02
C ALA A 18 -29.58 54.70 32.83
N CYS A 19 -28.32 55.13 32.69
CA CYS A 19 -27.47 54.76 31.55
C CYS A 19 -26.31 53.81 31.89
N LEU A 20 -26.23 53.29 33.13
CA LEU A 20 -25.15 52.38 33.53
C LEU A 20 -25.59 50.94 33.85
N TYR A 21 -26.89 50.64 33.97
CA TYR A 21 -27.36 49.29 34.29
C TYR A 21 -27.94 48.49 33.11
N VAL A 22 -28.13 49.13 31.94
CA VAL A 22 -28.55 48.41 30.72
C VAL A 22 -27.34 47.91 29.89
N ILE A 23 -26.16 48.51 30.06
CA ILE A 23 -24.96 48.12 29.30
C ILE A 23 -24.26 46.89 29.92
N LEU A 24 -24.41 46.62 31.23
CA LEU A 24 -23.80 45.43 31.85
C LEU A 24 -24.60 44.13 31.67
N LEU A 25 -25.89 44.21 31.31
CA LEU A 25 -26.72 43.01 31.02
C LEU A 25 -26.84 42.71 29.52
N MET A 26 -26.40 43.61 28.63
CA MET A 26 -26.23 43.33 27.19
C MET A 26 -24.81 42.87 26.81
N MET A 27 -23.85 42.86 27.73
CA MET A 27 -22.50 42.30 27.51
C MET A 27 -22.32 40.88 28.05
N ALA A 28 -23.37 40.25 28.57
CA ALA A 28 -23.36 38.84 29.00
C ALA A 28 -24.01 37.89 27.97
N SER A 29 -24.49 38.39 26.83
CA SER A 29 -25.18 37.62 25.78
C SER A 29 -24.42 37.49 24.46
N LEU A 30 -23.14 37.89 24.42
CA LEU A 30 -22.29 37.86 23.22
C LEU A 30 -20.90 37.28 23.49
N TYR A 31 -20.83 36.22 24.29
CA TYR A 31 -19.73 35.26 24.24
C TYR A 31 -20.29 33.83 24.26
N CYS A 32 -21.25 33.56 23.38
CA CYS A 32 -21.34 32.22 22.83
C CYS A 32 -20.14 32.11 21.90
N VAL A 33 -18.98 31.69 22.44
CA VAL A 33 -17.91 31.15 21.63
C VAL A 33 -18.60 30.08 20.79
N LYS A 34 -18.77 30.37 19.49
CA LYS A 34 -18.95 29.30 18.52
C LYS A 34 -17.70 28.46 18.67
N LEU A 35 -17.77 27.45 19.54
CA LEU A 35 -17.07 26.21 19.36
C LEU A 35 -17.37 25.89 17.90
N HIS A 36 -16.38 26.14 17.04
CA HIS A 36 -16.35 25.51 15.75
C HIS A 36 -16.33 24.03 16.14
N GLY A 37 -17.51 23.42 16.17
CA GLY A 37 -17.60 21.98 16.12
C GLY A 37 -16.70 21.62 14.97
N GLN A 38 -15.63 20.87 15.26
CA GLN A 38 -14.77 20.34 14.22
C GLN A 38 -15.72 19.80 13.17
N ASP A 39 -15.66 20.36 11.96
CA ASP A 39 -16.35 19.75 10.83
C ASP A 39 -16.04 18.26 10.91
N PRO A 40 -17.06 17.38 10.91
CA PRO A 40 -16.82 15.96 11.06
C PRO A 40 -15.75 15.59 10.05
N THR A 41 -14.62 15.08 10.54
CA THR A 41 -13.51 14.67 9.68
C THR A 41 -14.12 13.85 8.56
N PRO A 42 -13.91 14.21 7.28
CA PRO A 42 -14.57 13.54 6.17
C PRO A 42 -14.41 12.04 6.35
N ALA A 43 -15.53 11.30 6.32
CA ALA A 43 -15.51 9.87 6.55
C ALA A 43 -14.51 9.22 5.59
N VAL A 44 -13.70 8.29 6.09
CA VAL A 44 -12.70 7.61 5.28
C VAL A 44 -13.42 6.80 4.20
N GLU A 45 -13.15 7.12 2.94
CA GLU A 45 -13.76 6.41 1.81
C GLU A 45 -12.99 5.12 1.51
N TRP A 46 -13.36 4.06 2.23
CA TRP A 46 -12.81 2.72 2.01
C TRP A 46 -13.33 2.10 0.71
N ILE A 47 -12.42 1.47 -0.05
CA ILE A 47 -12.76 0.59 -1.18
C ILE A 47 -12.86 -0.81 -0.60
N ARG A 48 -14.06 -1.41 -0.58
CA ARG A 48 -14.30 -2.73 0.01
C ARG A 48 -15.39 -3.47 -0.74
N PRO A 49 -15.40 -4.81 -0.69
CA PRO A 49 -16.52 -5.63 -1.11
C PRO A 49 -17.77 -5.29 -0.29
N HIS A 50 -18.94 -5.25 -0.90
CA HIS A 50 -20.23 -5.08 -0.24
C HIS A 50 -20.98 -6.42 -0.13
N GLU A 51 -20.87 -7.25 -1.16
CA GLU A 51 -21.46 -8.58 -1.23
C GLU A 51 -20.38 -9.68 -1.27
N ALA A 52 -20.73 -10.90 -0.84
CA ALA A 52 -19.78 -12.00 -0.76
C ALA A 52 -19.14 -12.37 -2.12
N LYS A 53 -19.85 -12.12 -3.23
CA LYS A 53 -19.42 -12.40 -4.61
C LYS A 53 -18.75 -11.22 -5.30
N ASP A 54 -18.60 -10.09 -4.62
CA ASP A 54 -17.86 -8.96 -5.18
C ASP A 54 -16.41 -9.33 -5.44
N LYS A 55 -15.78 -8.56 -6.32
CA LYS A 55 -14.35 -8.67 -6.59
C LYS A 55 -13.58 -8.53 -5.27
N ALA A 56 -12.60 -9.41 -5.07
CA ALA A 56 -11.71 -9.41 -3.92
C ALA A 56 -10.72 -8.23 -3.99
N ILE A 57 -11.21 -7.03 -3.67
CA ILE A 57 -10.50 -5.75 -3.78
C ILE A 57 -10.76 -4.92 -2.53
N TRP A 58 -9.69 -4.50 -1.86
CA TRP A 58 -9.72 -3.65 -0.67
C TRP A 58 -8.76 -2.46 -0.85
N GLY A 59 -9.03 -1.33 -0.23
CA GLY A 59 -8.18 -0.16 -0.35
C GLY A 59 -8.81 1.09 0.24
N VAL A 60 -8.25 2.24 -0.11
CA VAL A 60 -8.76 3.56 0.27
C VAL A 60 -8.73 4.48 -0.95
N ARG A 61 -9.74 5.35 -1.08
CA ARG A 61 -9.79 6.35 -2.15
C ARG A 61 -8.58 7.28 -2.08
N SER A 62 -8.09 7.68 -3.25
CA SER A 62 -6.87 8.47 -3.42
C SER A 62 -5.62 7.84 -2.79
N GLY A 63 -5.59 6.52 -2.64
CA GLY A 63 -4.52 5.78 -1.99
C GLY A 63 -4.34 4.36 -2.51
N ILE A 64 -3.73 3.53 -1.68
CA ILE A 64 -3.31 2.17 -2.02
C ILE A 64 -4.50 1.21 -2.09
N VAL A 65 -4.44 0.29 -3.05
CA VAL A 65 -5.42 -0.76 -3.29
C VAL A 65 -4.72 -2.09 -3.37
N ILE A 66 -5.33 -3.12 -2.81
CA ILE A 66 -4.89 -4.51 -2.88
C ILE A 66 -6.04 -5.39 -3.40
N GLY A 67 -5.71 -6.43 -4.15
CA GLY A 67 -6.70 -7.43 -4.55
C GLY A 67 -6.11 -8.82 -4.77
N LEU A 68 -7.01 -9.80 -4.88
CA LEU A 68 -6.68 -11.21 -5.05
C LEU A 68 -7.19 -11.75 -6.39
N TRP A 69 -6.47 -12.75 -6.90
CA TRP A 69 -6.94 -13.56 -8.03
C TRP A 69 -8.32 -14.18 -7.71
N PRO A 70 -9.26 -14.29 -8.66
CA PRO A 70 -9.13 -14.00 -10.09
C PRO A 70 -9.35 -12.54 -10.48
N SER A 71 -9.71 -11.68 -9.53
CA SER A 71 -10.17 -10.32 -9.80
C SER A 71 -9.05 -9.42 -10.35
N PRO A 72 -9.25 -8.73 -11.49
CA PRO A 72 -8.40 -7.59 -11.86
C PRO A 72 -8.71 -6.41 -10.93
N ILE A 73 -7.66 -5.70 -10.48
CA ILE A 73 -7.83 -4.45 -9.71
C ILE A 73 -7.95 -3.22 -10.60
N GLU A 74 -7.33 -3.25 -11.79
CA GLU A 74 -7.45 -2.22 -12.82
C GLU A 74 -8.52 -2.69 -13.82
N ASP A 75 -9.55 -1.87 -14.05
CA ASP A 75 -10.55 -2.18 -15.06
C ASP A 75 -9.94 -2.06 -16.47
N ARG A 76 -9.98 -3.16 -17.21
CA ARG A 76 -9.45 -3.28 -18.58
C ARG A 76 -10.52 -3.66 -19.60
N GLY A 77 -11.80 -3.56 -19.22
CA GLY A 77 -12.92 -4.10 -20.01
C GLY A 77 -13.25 -5.56 -19.66
N SER A 78 -14.27 -6.11 -20.31
CA SER A 78 -14.84 -7.42 -19.98
C SER A 78 -13.89 -8.58 -20.31
N GLY A 79 -13.72 -9.51 -19.35
CA GLY A 79 -13.18 -10.85 -19.59
C GLY A 79 -11.72 -11.11 -19.17
N GLY A 80 -10.99 -10.13 -18.62
CA GLY A 80 -9.61 -10.33 -18.20
C GLY A 80 -9.47 -10.91 -16.78
N TYR A 81 -8.66 -11.97 -16.62
CA TYR A 81 -8.14 -12.37 -15.31
C TYR A 81 -7.14 -11.32 -14.81
N GLY A 82 -7.13 -11.04 -13.51
CA GLY A 82 -6.27 -10.02 -12.90
C GLY A 82 -4.77 -10.32 -12.86
N GLY A 83 -4.24 -11.20 -13.72
CA GLY A 83 -2.85 -11.67 -13.67
C GLY A 83 -2.66 -13.02 -12.99
N PRO A 84 -1.42 -13.39 -12.61
CA PRO A 84 -1.11 -14.70 -12.01
C PRO A 84 -1.83 -14.90 -10.67
N ARG A 85 -2.18 -16.14 -10.35
CA ARG A 85 -2.63 -16.47 -8.98
C ARG A 85 -1.44 -16.56 -8.03
N GLY A 86 -1.70 -16.62 -6.73
CA GLY A 86 -0.65 -16.67 -5.71
C GLY A 86 0.10 -15.35 -5.53
N LEU A 87 -0.47 -14.24 -5.98
CA LEU A 87 0.08 -12.90 -5.83
C LEU A 87 -1.00 -11.97 -5.28
N PHE A 88 -0.60 -11.07 -4.39
CA PHE A 88 -1.38 -9.85 -4.16
C PHE A 88 -1.21 -8.95 -5.37
N ARG A 89 -2.29 -8.41 -5.92
CA ARG A 89 -2.21 -7.27 -6.85
C ARG A 89 -2.21 -6.01 -6.03
N VAL A 90 -1.29 -5.09 -6.27
CA VAL A 90 -1.25 -3.80 -5.60
C VAL A 90 -1.28 -2.66 -6.60
N GLY A 91 -2.13 -1.69 -6.32
CA GLY A 91 -2.38 -0.55 -7.18
C GLY A 91 -2.62 0.71 -6.40
N TYR A 92 -2.85 1.80 -7.13
CA TYR A 92 -3.14 3.11 -6.57
C TYR A 92 -4.45 3.62 -7.18
N GLU A 93 -5.42 3.97 -6.33
CA GLU A 93 -6.65 4.63 -6.75
C GLU A 93 -6.43 6.13 -6.84
N PHE A 94 -6.75 6.70 -7.99
CA PHE A 94 -6.65 8.13 -8.22
C PHE A 94 -7.78 8.62 -9.12
N LYS A 95 -8.56 9.59 -8.62
CA LYS A 95 -9.68 10.22 -9.34
C LYS A 95 -10.68 9.22 -9.92
N GLY A 96 -11.08 8.23 -9.13
CA GLY A 96 -12.09 7.24 -9.52
C GLY A 96 -11.55 6.04 -10.30
N LYS A 97 -10.24 5.99 -10.58
CA LYS A 97 -9.61 4.92 -11.35
C LYS A 97 -8.49 4.24 -10.57
N ILE A 98 -8.49 2.91 -10.57
CA ILE A 98 -7.41 2.10 -9.99
C ILE A 98 -6.38 1.79 -11.07
N TYR A 99 -5.12 2.09 -10.77
CA TYR A 99 -3.97 1.74 -11.59
C TYR A 99 -3.24 0.59 -10.94
N HIS A 100 -3.13 -0.54 -11.63
CA HIS A 100 -2.34 -1.67 -11.15
C HIS A 100 -0.85 -1.38 -11.37
N ILE A 101 -0.06 -1.43 -10.30
CA ILE A 101 1.34 -0.99 -10.28
C ILE A 101 2.30 -2.15 -10.04
N ASN A 102 1.99 -3.05 -9.11
CA ASN A 102 2.89 -4.12 -8.72
C ASN A 102 2.13 -5.37 -8.26
N TYR A 103 2.85 -6.49 -8.14
CA TYR A 103 2.39 -7.66 -7.41
C TYR A 103 3.26 -7.89 -6.18
N ILE A 104 2.69 -8.44 -5.11
CA ILE A 104 3.45 -8.93 -3.96
C ILE A 104 3.38 -10.45 -3.90
N ALA A 105 4.54 -11.12 -3.96
CA ALA A 105 4.71 -12.54 -3.75
C ALA A 105 5.06 -12.86 -2.29
N ILE A 106 4.77 -14.07 -1.86
CA ILE A 106 5.12 -14.62 -0.54
C ILE A 106 6.18 -15.70 -0.74
N GLU A 107 7.33 -15.52 -0.07
CA GLU A 107 8.51 -16.35 -0.25
C GLU A 107 8.98 -16.96 1.08
N PRO A 108 8.37 -18.08 1.50
CA PRO A 108 8.82 -18.80 2.69
C PRO A 108 10.09 -19.63 2.41
N VAL A 109 10.95 -19.70 3.41
CA VAL A 109 12.16 -20.52 3.42
C VAL A 109 12.08 -21.52 4.56
N VAL A 110 12.27 -22.80 4.24
CA VAL A 110 12.31 -23.91 5.19
C VAL A 110 13.49 -24.78 4.83
N ASP A 111 14.40 -25.04 5.78
CA ASP A 111 15.58 -25.89 5.57
C ASP A 111 16.41 -25.43 4.34
N GLY A 112 16.69 -24.13 4.27
CA GLY A 112 17.35 -23.46 3.15
C GLY A 112 16.59 -23.45 1.82
N LYS A 113 15.42 -24.10 1.71
CA LYS A 113 14.64 -24.19 0.46
C LYS A 113 13.59 -23.10 0.36
N ILE A 114 13.73 -22.28 -0.68
CA ILE A 114 12.81 -21.19 -1.00
C ILE A 114 11.67 -21.70 -1.87
N GLU A 115 10.44 -21.34 -1.52
CA GLU A 115 9.26 -21.47 -2.37
C GLU A 115 8.71 -20.09 -2.75
N PHE A 116 7.90 -20.02 -3.80
CA PHE A 116 7.37 -18.77 -4.31
C PHE A 116 5.87 -18.90 -4.56
N SER A 117 5.07 -18.06 -3.91
CA SER A 117 3.61 -18.14 -4.02
C SER A 117 3.09 -18.04 -5.45
N GLU A 118 3.81 -17.41 -6.39
CA GLU A 118 3.45 -17.26 -7.81
C GLU A 118 3.68 -18.51 -8.66
N ILE A 119 4.80 -19.22 -8.45
CA ILE A 119 5.26 -20.29 -9.36
C ILE A 119 5.23 -21.67 -8.73
N SER A 120 5.21 -21.77 -7.40
CA SER A 120 5.02 -23.04 -6.71
C SER A 120 3.66 -23.64 -7.09
N PRO A 121 3.60 -24.92 -7.49
CA PRO A 121 2.36 -25.50 -7.96
C PRO A 121 1.34 -25.63 -6.83
N SER A 122 0.07 -25.38 -7.14
CA SER A 122 -1.05 -25.66 -6.23
C SER A 122 -1.18 -27.16 -6.01
N ARG A 123 -1.51 -27.54 -4.77
CA ARG A 123 -1.77 -28.95 -4.44
C ARG A 123 -3.18 -29.37 -4.87
N VAL A 124 -4.06 -28.41 -5.16
CA VAL A 124 -5.44 -28.64 -5.60
C VAL A 124 -5.52 -29.00 -7.08
N ASP A 125 -4.79 -28.30 -7.96
CA ASP A 125 -4.92 -28.47 -9.42
C ASP A 125 -3.59 -28.55 -10.19
N GLY A 126 -2.46 -28.54 -9.50
CA GLY A 126 -1.12 -28.67 -10.10
C GLY A 126 -0.64 -27.45 -10.91
N LYS A 127 -1.47 -26.42 -11.14
CA LYS A 127 -1.04 -25.23 -11.90
C LYS A 127 -0.11 -24.36 -11.07
N TRP A 128 0.63 -23.45 -11.70
CA TRP A 128 1.47 -22.50 -10.98
C TRP A 128 0.67 -21.51 -10.16
N GLY A 129 1.17 -21.24 -8.96
CA GLY A 129 0.64 -20.26 -8.03
C GLY A 129 -0.29 -20.87 -6.99
N LYS A 130 -0.17 -20.40 -5.74
CA LYS A 130 -1.03 -20.84 -4.64
C LYS A 130 -2.39 -20.18 -4.69
N LEU A 131 -3.44 -20.93 -4.38
CA LEU A 131 -4.76 -20.36 -4.12
C LEU A 131 -4.72 -19.54 -2.85
N MET A 132 -5.29 -18.34 -2.91
CA MET A 132 -5.40 -17.39 -1.80
C MET A 132 -6.86 -16.96 -1.64
N TRP A 133 -7.32 -16.77 -0.40
CA TRP A 133 -8.68 -16.31 -0.12
C TRP A 133 -8.74 -15.51 1.18
N ALA A 134 -9.76 -14.65 1.30
CA ALA A 134 -9.89 -13.71 2.41
C ALA A 134 -10.99 -14.09 3.42
N THR A 135 -10.80 -13.69 4.68
CA THR A 135 -11.77 -13.81 5.78
C THR A 135 -11.58 -12.67 6.78
N GLU A 136 -12.51 -12.51 7.73
CA GLU A 136 -12.43 -11.49 8.80
C GLU A 136 -11.50 -11.87 9.95
N GLY A 137 -11.25 -13.17 10.13
CA GLY A 137 -10.51 -13.70 11.28
C GLY A 137 -9.39 -14.67 10.89
N PRO A 138 -8.66 -15.19 11.89
CA PRO A 138 -7.55 -16.12 11.64
C PRO A 138 -8.01 -17.52 11.22
N ASP A 139 -9.29 -17.88 11.37
CA ASP A 139 -9.84 -19.14 10.86
C ASP A 139 -9.90 -19.11 9.31
N PRO A 140 -9.29 -20.09 8.62
CA PRO A 140 -9.28 -20.09 7.16
C PRO A 140 -10.66 -20.31 6.55
N GLY A 141 -11.56 -21.03 7.21
CA GLY A 141 -12.74 -21.60 6.55
C GLY A 141 -12.38 -22.34 5.26
N LYS A 142 -13.29 -22.32 4.27
CA LYS A 142 -13.07 -22.92 2.95
C LYS A 142 -12.60 -21.89 1.93
N PHE A 143 -11.79 -22.34 0.97
CA PHE A 143 -11.41 -21.54 -0.20
C PHE A 143 -12.66 -20.99 -0.90
N PHE A 144 -12.61 -19.71 -1.25
CA PHE A 144 -13.61 -19.03 -2.06
C PHE A 144 -12.91 -18.02 -2.97
N PRO A 145 -13.19 -17.98 -4.29
CA PRO A 145 -12.45 -17.15 -5.24
C PRO A 145 -12.84 -15.66 -5.21
N PHE A 146 -13.96 -15.31 -4.59
CA PHE A 146 -14.40 -13.92 -4.43
C PHE A 146 -14.07 -13.39 -3.03
N ALA A 147 -14.36 -12.11 -2.79
CA ALA A 147 -14.03 -11.43 -1.55
C ALA A 147 -14.41 -12.19 -0.27
N ARG A 148 -15.61 -12.77 -0.23
CA ARG A 148 -16.26 -13.40 0.95
C ARG A 148 -16.44 -12.49 2.18
N THR A 149 -15.67 -11.42 2.30
CA THR A 149 -15.70 -10.47 3.41
C THR A 149 -15.43 -9.03 2.94
N PRO A 150 -16.11 -8.03 3.54
CA PRO A 150 -15.74 -6.62 3.40
C PRO A 150 -14.43 -6.25 4.13
N GLY A 151 -13.92 -7.11 5.01
CA GLY A 151 -12.93 -6.78 6.02
C GLY A 151 -13.50 -5.96 7.17
N THR A 152 -12.75 -5.86 8.26
CA THR A 152 -13.16 -5.18 9.50
C THR A 152 -12.54 -3.79 9.57
N VAL A 153 -13.34 -2.76 9.81
CA VAL A 153 -12.85 -1.40 10.11
C VAL A 153 -12.85 -1.21 11.62
N THR A 154 -11.71 -0.78 12.15
CA THR A 154 -11.48 -0.53 13.58
C THR A 154 -10.88 0.86 13.79
N ARG A 155 -10.82 1.33 15.04
CA ARG A 155 -10.09 2.55 15.44
C ARG A 155 -8.94 2.13 16.38
N PRO A 156 -7.76 1.76 15.85
CA PRO A 156 -6.73 1.09 16.64
C PRO A 156 -5.98 2.02 17.59
N ASP A 157 -6.02 3.33 17.34
CA ASP A 157 -5.28 4.34 18.09
C ASP A 157 -6.23 5.09 19.05
N LYS A 158 -6.09 4.85 20.34
CA LYS A 158 -6.92 5.49 21.38
C LYS A 158 -6.65 7.00 21.47
N ASP A 159 -5.43 7.41 21.16
CA ASP A 159 -5.01 8.82 21.22
C ASP A 159 -5.36 9.57 19.92
N LYS A 160 -5.67 8.83 18.85
CA LYS A 160 -6.15 9.35 17.57
C LYS A 160 -7.47 8.68 17.17
N PRO A 161 -8.60 8.98 17.84
CA PRO A 161 -9.88 8.31 17.58
C PRO A 161 -10.40 8.52 16.15
N GLY A 162 -9.92 9.55 15.44
CA GLY A 162 -10.23 9.77 14.02
C GLY A 162 -9.52 8.82 13.05
N VAL A 163 -8.51 8.07 13.50
CA VAL A 163 -7.79 7.12 12.65
C VAL A 163 -8.50 5.79 12.62
N GLU A 164 -8.83 5.36 11.40
CA GLU A 164 -9.47 4.08 11.12
C GLU A 164 -8.44 3.12 10.49
N GLU A 165 -8.62 1.82 10.74
CA GLU A 165 -7.85 0.75 10.10
C GLU A 165 -8.79 -0.29 9.51
N LEU A 166 -8.70 -0.48 8.20
CA LEU A 166 -9.29 -1.62 7.50
C LEU A 166 -8.35 -2.82 7.61
N SER A 167 -8.85 -3.97 8.04
CA SER A 167 -8.07 -5.20 8.08
C SER A 167 -8.85 -6.46 7.68
N PHE A 168 -8.13 -7.46 7.17
CA PHE A 168 -8.66 -8.78 6.85
C PHE A 168 -7.51 -9.79 6.84
N PHE A 169 -7.84 -11.08 6.88
CA PHE A 169 -6.87 -12.16 6.81
C PHE A 169 -6.88 -12.80 5.43
N VAL A 170 -5.70 -13.10 4.92
CA VAL A 170 -5.50 -13.84 3.67
C VAL A 170 -4.82 -15.15 3.96
N HIS A 171 -5.52 -16.21 3.59
CA HIS A 171 -5.11 -17.59 3.74
C HIS A 171 -4.61 -18.12 2.41
N MET A 172 -3.81 -19.17 2.45
CA MET A 172 -3.31 -19.81 1.24
C MET A 172 -3.05 -21.30 1.47
N GLU A 173 -2.88 -22.03 0.38
CA GLU A 173 -2.45 -23.42 0.43
C GLU A 173 -1.05 -23.57 1.05
N GLN A 174 -0.82 -24.70 1.74
CA GLN A 174 0.52 -25.10 2.17
C GLN A 174 1.48 -25.25 0.97
N PHE A 175 2.72 -24.80 1.15
CA PHE A 175 3.81 -24.95 0.20
C PHE A 175 4.39 -26.36 0.19
N LEU A 176 5.14 -26.70 -0.86
CA LEU A 176 5.74 -28.04 -0.98
C LEU A 176 6.88 -28.25 0.03
N ASN A 177 7.57 -27.18 0.44
CA ASN A 177 8.54 -27.21 1.54
C ASN A 177 7.88 -27.33 2.94
N GLY A 178 6.56 -27.46 3.02
CA GLY A 178 5.80 -27.63 4.26
C GLY A 178 5.44 -26.33 4.99
N SER A 179 5.97 -25.18 4.56
CA SER A 179 5.55 -23.89 5.11
C SER A 179 4.07 -23.62 4.84
N HIS A 180 3.39 -23.03 5.81
CA HIS A 180 1.96 -22.70 5.72
C HIS A 180 1.69 -21.33 6.34
N PRO A 181 2.14 -20.25 5.68
CA PRO A 181 1.91 -18.91 6.18
C PRO A 181 0.46 -18.45 5.92
N TYR A 182 -0.02 -17.53 6.75
CA TYR A 182 -1.19 -16.71 6.48
C TYR A 182 -0.90 -15.27 6.91
N ILE A 183 -1.60 -14.31 6.30
CA ILE A 183 -1.24 -12.89 6.38
C ILE A 183 -2.43 -12.10 6.90
N LYS A 184 -2.25 -11.28 7.93
CA LYS A 184 -3.19 -10.18 8.21
C LYS A 184 -2.76 -8.98 7.37
N VAL A 185 -3.66 -8.49 6.54
CA VAL A 185 -3.49 -7.29 5.73
C VAL A 185 -4.21 -6.15 6.45
N SER A 186 -3.57 -4.98 6.56
CA SER A 186 -4.26 -3.78 7.04
C SER A 186 -3.81 -2.50 6.35
N ILE A 187 -4.72 -1.52 6.30
CA ILE A 187 -4.51 -0.18 5.74
C ILE A 187 -5.03 0.82 6.76
N ARG A 188 -4.22 1.82 7.11
CA ARG A 188 -4.61 2.89 8.04
C ARG A 188 -5.02 4.14 7.28
N SER A 189 -6.04 4.84 7.76
CA SER A 189 -6.52 6.06 7.13
C SER A 189 -5.54 7.24 7.20
N ASP A 190 -4.64 7.24 8.19
CA ASP A 190 -3.55 8.22 8.33
C ASP A 190 -2.30 7.88 7.49
N ARG A 191 -2.29 6.70 6.87
CA ARG A 191 -1.25 6.24 5.94
C ARG A 191 -1.90 5.58 4.70
N PRO A 192 -2.70 6.32 3.93
CA PRO A 192 -3.51 5.75 2.85
C PRO A 192 -2.66 5.23 1.68
N GLU A 193 -1.36 5.52 1.66
CA GLU A 193 -0.41 5.08 0.63
C GLU A 193 0.34 3.78 1.01
N GLU A 194 -0.02 3.13 2.12
CA GLU A 194 0.73 2.02 2.72
C GLU A 194 -0.18 0.84 3.11
N ILE A 195 0.27 -0.39 2.82
CA ILE A 195 -0.33 -1.63 3.30
C ILE A 195 0.62 -2.25 4.33
N CYS A 196 0.08 -2.60 5.49
CA CYS A 196 0.74 -3.47 6.45
C CYS A 196 0.43 -4.93 6.12
N PHE A 197 1.47 -5.74 6.04
CA PHE A 197 1.39 -7.20 6.00
C PHE A 197 1.99 -7.77 7.27
N GLU A 198 1.17 -8.46 8.04
CA GLU A 198 1.59 -9.16 9.26
C GLU A 198 1.57 -10.67 9.02
N VAL A 199 2.72 -11.32 9.18
CA VAL A 199 2.94 -12.72 8.77
C VAL A 199 2.83 -13.67 9.95
N PHE A 200 2.01 -14.70 9.79
CA PHE A 200 1.81 -15.77 10.77
C PHE A 200 2.03 -17.14 10.12
N ALA A 201 2.23 -18.16 10.94
CA ALA A 201 2.35 -19.55 10.54
C ALA A 201 1.20 -20.36 11.13
N ARG A 202 0.67 -21.32 10.38
CA ARG A 202 -0.26 -22.31 10.93
C ARG A 202 0.48 -23.30 11.83
N ASP A 203 -0.25 -23.93 12.74
CA ASP A 203 0.30 -24.97 13.64
C ASP A 203 0.90 -26.16 12.87
N ASN A 204 0.39 -26.45 11.67
CA ASN A 204 0.92 -27.50 10.80
C ASN A 204 2.00 -27.00 9.81
N SER A 205 2.50 -25.77 9.97
CA SER A 205 3.60 -25.23 9.17
C SER A 205 4.92 -25.83 9.62
N SER A 206 5.76 -26.24 8.66
CA SER A 206 7.19 -26.40 8.95
C SER A 206 7.78 -25.08 9.49
N PRO A 207 8.76 -25.14 10.42
CA PRO A 207 9.43 -23.94 10.92
C PRO A 207 10.06 -23.14 9.78
N MET A 208 9.60 -21.90 9.60
CA MET A 208 10.17 -21.00 8.60
C MET A 208 11.42 -20.33 9.14
N GLU A 209 12.49 -20.33 8.37
CA GLU A 209 13.67 -19.50 8.63
C GLU A 209 13.40 -18.04 8.28
N ARG A 210 12.60 -17.82 7.23
CA ARG A 210 12.20 -16.52 6.69
C ARG A 210 10.88 -16.68 5.94
N CYS A 211 10.07 -15.62 5.94
CA CYS A 211 8.93 -15.48 5.02
C CYS A 211 8.93 -14.04 4.52
N ALA A 212 9.50 -13.81 3.34
CA ALA A 212 9.57 -12.47 2.77
C ALA A 212 8.36 -12.17 1.90
N LEU A 213 8.13 -10.87 1.72
CA LEU A 213 7.12 -10.34 0.82
C LEU A 213 7.83 -9.53 -0.25
N THR A 214 7.65 -9.93 -1.50
CA THR A 214 8.43 -9.42 -2.62
C THR A 214 7.55 -8.66 -3.58
N ALA A 215 7.82 -7.37 -3.77
CA ALA A 215 7.27 -6.62 -4.88
C ALA A 215 7.95 -7.08 -6.17
N THR A 216 7.23 -7.64 -7.15
CA THR A 216 7.83 -8.39 -8.29
C THR A 216 7.81 -7.68 -9.65
N MET A 217 7.32 -6.45 -9.70
CA MET A 217 7.06 -5.71 -10.94
C MET A 217 7.63 -4.28 -10.91
N GLY A 218 8.76 -4.08 -10.24
CA GLY A 218 9.42 -2.76 -10.14
C GLY A 218 9.76 -2.14 -11.51
N ASN A 219 10.01 -2.97 -12.53
CA ASN A 219 10.37 -2.48 -13.86
C ASN A 219 9.19 -1.84 -14.62
N TYR A 220 7.95 -2.06 -14.15
CA TYR A 220 6.76 -1.43 -14.73
C TYR A 220 6.82 0.09 -14.63
N ALA A 221 7.23 0.57 -13.46
CA ALA A 221 7.50 1.99 -13.21
C ALA A 221 8.94 2.39 -13.54
N ARG A 222 9.73 1.49 -14.17
CA ARG A 222 11.17 1.63 -14.43
C ARG A 222 11.90 2.20 -13.21
N LEU A 223 11.72 1.56 -12.05
CA LEU A 223 12.42 1.95 -10.84
C LEU A 223 13.93 1.69 -11.03
N ARG A 224 14.74 2.75 -10.93
CA ARG A 224 16.19 2.70 -11.18
C ARG A 224 17.03 3.21 -10.04
N ARG A 225 16.46 3.98 -9.12
CA ARG A 225 17.17 4.48 -7.94
C ARG A 225 16.71 3.70 -6.72
N LEU A 226 17.63 3.07 -6.02
CA LEU A 226 17.45 2.57 -4.66
C LEU A 226 18.17 3.53 -3.71
N HIS A 227 17.41 4.14 -2.80
CA HIS A 227 17.93 5.07 -1.81
C HIS A 227 18.42 4.32 -0.58
N LEU A 228 19.71 4.47 -0.28
CA LEU A 228 20.38 4.03 0.94
C LEU A 228 20.80 5.29 1.74
N LYS A 229 21.19 5.11 3.01
CA LYS A 229 21.49 6.23 3.92
C LYS A 229 22.46 7.25 3.33
N ASP A 230 23.58 6.78 2.78
CA ASP A 230 24.69 7.65 2.33
C ASP A 230 24.90 7.59 0.80
N THR A 231 24.02 6.90 0.07
CA THR A 231 24.20 6.70 -1.37
C THR A 231 22.89 6.35 -2.08
N VAL A 232 22.86 6.57 -3.39
CA VAL A 232 21.77 6.15 -4.27
C VAL A 232 22.34 5.18 -5.30
N ILE A 233 21.81 3.96 -5.32
CA ILE A 233 22.19 2.92 -6.27
C ILE A 233 21.37 3.08 -7.56
N ASP A 234 22.06 3.21 -8.69
CA ASP A 234 21.46 3.25 -10.03
C ASP A 234 21.50 1.85 -10.66
N SER A 235 20.34 1.28 -11.01
CA SER A 235 20.24 -0.05 -11.61
C SER A 235 21.03 -0.20 -12.92
N ARG A 236 21.18 0.86 -13.71
CA ARG A 236 21.94 0.82 -14.97
C ARG A 236 23.42 0.66 -14.73
N LYS A 237 23.94 1.27 -13.65
CA LYS A 237 25.32 1.12 -13.20
C LYS A 237 25.52 -0.23 -12.52
N LEU A 238 24.60 -0.62 -11.63
CA LEU A 238 24.66 -1.87 -10.89
C LEU A 238 24.66 -3.11 -11.79
N TYR A 239 23.90 -3.06 -12.89
CA TYR A 239 23.73 -4.15 -13.85
C TYR A 239 24.38 -3.84 -15.21
N GLN A 240 25.39 -2.96 -15.23
CA GLN A 240 26.10 -2.61 -16.47
C GLN A 240 26.63 -3.86 -17.18
N GLY A 241 26.39 -3.94 -18.48
CA GLY A 241 26.81 -5.07 -19.32
C GLY A 241 25.84 -6.25 -19.37
N PHE A 242 24.81 -6.30 -18.51
CA PHE A 242 23.81 -7.37 -18.56
C PHE A 242 22.82 -7.18 -19.71
N LYS A 243 22.70 -8.19 -20.57
CA LYS A 243 21.77 -8.24 -21.72
C LYS A 243 20.91 -9.52 -21.74
N GLY A 244 20.83 -10.21 -20.61
CA GLY A 244 20.09 -11.47 -20.48
C GLY A 244 18.58 -11.27 -20.33
N ILE A 245 17.83 -12.36 -20.46
CA ILE A 245 16.38 -12.40 -20.20
C ILE A 245 16.05 -12.84 -18.77
N ASP A 246 17.01 -13.41 -18.04
CA ASP A 246 16.85 -13.85 -16.66
C ASP A 246 16.94 -12.67 -15.68
N PHE A 247 16.71 -12.96 -14.39
CA PHE A 247 17.04 -12.02 -13.33
C PHE A 247 18.55 -11.88 -13.19
N ILE A 248 19.00 -10.66 -12.90
CA ILE A 248 20.35 -10.38 -12.41
C ILE A 248 20.27 -9.88 -10.98
N GLU A 249 21.06 -10.47 -10.09
CA GLU A 249 21.07 -10.16 -8.66
C GLU A 249 22.47 -9.78 -8.20
N LYS A 250 22.54 -8.97 -7.15
CA LYS A 250 23.77 -8.58 -6.45
C LYS A 250 23.55 -8.76 -4.94
N GLU A 251 24.62 -8.55 -4.18
CA GLU A 251 24.58 -8.70 -2.72
C GLU A 251 23.48 -7.85 -2.07
N PRO A 252 22.78 -8.37 -1.06
CA PRO A 252 21.77 -7.64 -0.32
C PRO A 252 22.39 -6.57 0.60
N TYR A 253 21.64 -5.52 0.88
CA TYR A 253 22.06 -4.41 1.73
C TYR A 253 21.58 -4.61 3.17
N SER A 254 22.49 -4.53 4.15
CA SER A 254 22.17 -4.68 5.59
C SER A 254 21.32 -3.52 6.14
N TYR A 255 20.53 -3.77 7.18
CA TYR A 255 19.80 -2.75 7.95
C TYR A 255 20.65 -1.53 8.34
N LYS A 256 21.98 -1.70 8.48
CA LYS A 256 22.92 -0.63 8.86
C LYS A 256 22.99 0.52 7.84
N VAL A 257 22.70 0.23 6.56
CA VAL A 257 22.73 1.23 5.48
C VAL A 257 21.33 1.67 5.04
N LEU A 258 20.28 1.19 5.71
CA LEU A 258 18.92 1.63 5.42
C LEU A 258 18.69 3.01 6.00
N PRO A 259 18.13 3.94 5.21
CA PRO A 259 17.73 5.24 5.73
C PRO A 259 16.57 5.10 6.73
N ARG A 260 16.27 6.22 7.40
CA ARG A 260 15.13 6.31 8.30
C ARG A 260 14.00 7.11 7.66
N ASP A 261 12.74 6.76 7.93
CA ASP A 261 11.61 7.65 7.67
C ASP A 261 11.56 8.78 8.71
N ASN A 262 10.66 9.76 8.54
CA ASN A 262 10.49 10.87 9.48
C ASN A 262 10.06 10.46 10.91
N ASN A 263 9.72 9.19 11.13
CA ASN A 263 9.38 8.63 12.45
C ASN A 263 10.51 7.74 13.00
N GLY A 264 11.70 7.71 12.37
CA GLY A 264 12.83 6.88 12.80
C GLY A 264 12.74 5.40 12.37
N ASN A 265 11.72 4.99 11.62
CA ASN A 265 11.59 3.61 11.14
C ASN A 265 12.56 3.33 10.00
N PHE A 266 13.00 2.07 9.85
CA PHE A 266 13.78 1.70 8.67
C PHE A 266 12.91 1.82 7.43
N ILE A 267 13.46 2.39 6.37
CA ILE A 267 12.77 2.47 5.08
C ILE A 267 13.75 2.16 3.96
N ALA A 268 13.28 1.43 2.96
CA ALA A 268 13.98 1.22 1.71
C ALA A 268 13.09 1.81 0.62
N VAL A 269 13.63 2.71 -0.19
CA VAL A 269 12.84 3.49 -1.14
C VAL A 269 13.41 3.33 -2.54
N MET A 270 12.51 3.07 -3.49
CA MET A 270 12.83 2.99 -4.89
C MET A 270 12.01 3.95 -5.73
N GLU A 271 12.67 4.65 -6.63
CA GLU A 271 12.02 5.58 -7.54
C GLU A 271 12.59 5.48 -8.96
N THR A 272 11.81 5.98 -9.91
CA THR A 272 12.29 6.26 -11.27
C THR A 272 12.91 7.65 -11.31
N ASP A 273 14.02 7.77 -12.02
CA ASP A 273 14.65 9.05 -12.32
C ASP A 273 14.22 9.65 -13.66
N GLU A 274 13.33 8.97 -14.37
CA GLU A 274 12.76 9.42 -15.63
C GLU A 274 11.66 10.49 -15.42
N THR A 275 11.58 11.39 -16.38
CA THR A 275 10.43 12.28 -16.62
C THR A 275 9.24 11.49 -17.16
N PHE A 276 8.03 12.09 -17.16
CA PHE A 276 6.88 11.46 -17.82
C PHE A 276 7.10 11.27 -19.32
N SER A 277 7.81 12.19 -19.97
CA SER A 277 8.13 12.08 -21.39
C SER A 277 8.96 10.83 -21.66
N GLU A 278 9.97 10.56 -20.84
CA GLU A 278 10.83 9.37 -20.95
C GLU A 278 10.08 8.06 -20.60
N LEU A 279 9.29 8.04 -19.52
CA LEU A 279 8.47 6.88 -19.15
C LEU A 279 7.43 6.53 -20.22
N SER A 280 6.83 7.55 -20.83
CA SER A 280 5.84 7.40 -21.91
C SER A 280 6.49 7.09 -23.25
N SER A 281 7.78 7.42 -23.41
CA SER A 281 8.55 7.12 -24.61
C SER A 281 8.82 5.63 -24.69
N TRP A 282 8.42 5.05 -25.83
CA TRP A 282 8.58 3.65 -26.17
C TRP A 282 9.03 3.54 -27.63
N PRO A 283 9.91 2.57 -27.96
CA PRO A 283 10.23 2.29 -29.35
C PRO A 283 8.96 1.98 -30.17
N GLN A 284 8.94 2.46 -31.42
CA GLN A 284 7.80 2.31 -32.33
C GLN A 284 7.87 1.01 -33.17
N GLU A 285 8.77 0.09 -32.83
CA GLU A 285 8.88 -1.21 -33.47
C GLU A 285 7.69 -2.12 -33.09
N SER A 286 7.21 -2.95 -34.02
CA SER A 286 6.05 -3.82 -33.83
C SER A 286 6.14 -4.73 -32.59
N ARG A 287 7.34 -5.21 -32.24
CA ARG A 287 7.57 -6.02 -31.03
C ARG A 287 7.28 -5.27 -29.73
N TYR A 288 7.51 -3.96 -29.68
CA TYR A 288 7.18 -3.11 -28.52
C TYR A 288 5.71 -2.74 -28.50
N LEU A 289 5.11 -2.51 -29.67
CA LEU A 289 3.67 -2.21 -29.79
C LEU A 289 2.81 -3.38 -29.29
N SER A 290 3.21 -4.64 -29.56
CA SER A 290 2.53 -5.83 -29.04
C SER A 290 2.67 -6.03 -27.53
N ARG A 291 3.50 -5.24 -26.86
CA ARG A 291 3.75 -5.28 -25.40
C ARG A 291 3.17 -4.08 -24.65
N TRP A 292 2.05 -3.57 -25.15
CA TRP A 292 1.35 -2.40 -24.59
C TRP A 292 1.09 -2.48 -23.08
N ASN A 293 0.85 -3.67 -22.52
CA ASN A 293 0.58 -3.86 -21.10
C ASN A 293 1.76 -3.50 -20.17
N TRP A 294 2.98 -3.45 -20.70
CA TRP A 294 4.18 -3.03 -19.97
C TRP A 294 4.41 -1.52 -20.01
N ARG A 295 3.65 -0.76 -20.82
CA ARG A 295 3.73 0.71 -20.81
C ARG A 295 3.21 1.23 -19.48
N TYR A 296 3.96 2.15 -18.88
CA TYR A 296 3.52 2.85 -17.69
C TYR A 296 2.31 3.72 -18.05
N ARG A 297 1.14 3.33 -17.54
CA ARG A 297 -0.17 3.94 -17.84
C ARG A 297 -0.59 5.07 -16.88
N PRO A 298 -0.16 5.08 -15.61
CA PRO A 298 -0.50 6.19 -14.73
C PRO A 298 0.03 7.51 -15.28
N PHE A 299 -0.74 8.58 -15.09
CA PHE A 299 -0.34 9.95 -15.40
C PHE A 299 0.30 10.66 -14.19
N PHE A 300 0.64 9.89 -13.16
CA PHE A 300 1.38 10.29 -11.97
C PHE A 300 2.53 9.30 -11.74
N LYS A 301 3.64 9.74 -11.13
CA LYS A 301 4.74 8.83 -10.74
C LYS A 301 4.47 8.27 -9.37
N VAL A 302 4.89 7.03 -9.15
CA VAL A 302 4.86 6.39 -7.85
C VAL A 302 6.28 6.03 -7.42
N VAL A 303 6.63 6.43 -6.21
CA VAL A 303 7.76 5.90 -5.45
C VAL A 303 7.26 4.66 -4.73
N GLN A 304 8.03 3.57 -4.76
CA GLN A 304 7.69 2.34 -4.06
C GLN A 304 8.65 2.14 -2.90
N TYR A 305 8.15 1.69 -1.76
CA TYR A 305 8.99 1.51 -0.58
C TYR A 305 8.56 0.32 0.27
N TRP A 306 9.52 -0.19 1.02
CA TRP A 306 9.26 -1.05 2.17
C TRP A 306 9.68 -0.33 3.43
N ARG A 307 8.85 -0.35 4.47
CA ARG A 307 9.15 0.18 5.80
C ARG A 307 9.12 -0.93 6.83
N LYS A 308 9.97 -0.81 7.85
CA LYS A 308 10.05 -1.69 9.01
C LYS A 308 10.17 -0.88 10.30
N GLU A 309 9.38 -1.25 11.30
CA GLU A 309 9.37 -0.63 12.62
C GLU A 309 10.76 -0.69 13.27
N SER A 310 11.23 0.44 13.81
CA SER A 310 12.59 0.53 14.37
C SER A 310 12.76 -0.16 15.73
N ASP A 311 11.67 -0.30 16.47
CA ASP A 311 11.57 -0.94 17.78
C ASP A 311 11.23 -2.44 17.69
N ARG A 312 10.77 -2.91 16.52
CA ARG A 312 10.36 -4.30 16.30
C ARG A 312 10.92 -4.88 15.00
N PHE A 313 12.20 -5.25 15.01
CA PHE A 313 12.88 -5.91 13.88
C PHE A 313 13.97 -6.89 14.35
N ASP A 314 14.38 -7.80 13.49
CA ASP A 314 15.55 -8.66 13.69
C ASP A 314 16.80 -8.09 12.98
N ARG A 315 17.98 -8.21 13.58
CA ARG A 315 19.24 -7.67 13.02
C ARG A 315 19.70 -8.34 11.72
N SER A 316 19.07 -9.44 11.33
CA SER A 316 19.24 -10.02 9.99
C SER A 316 18.53 -9.24 8.89
N LEU A 317 17.76 -8.18 9.23
CA LEU A 317 17.07 -7.32 8.29
C LEU A 317 18.00 -6.84 7.17
N ARG A 318 17.57 -7.08 5.94
CA ARG A 318 18.25 -6.69 4.70
C ARG A 318 17.24 -6.25 3.66
N VAL A 319 17.67 -5.36 2.78
CA VAL A 319 17.02 -5.14 1.49
C VAL A 319 17.65 -6.04 0.45
N ARG A 320 16.82 -6.72 -0.33
CA ARG A 320 17.26 -7.39 -1.54
C ARG A 320 16.57 -6.77 -2.74
N VAL A 321 17.36 -6.60 -3.80
CA VAL A 321 16.89 -6.21 -5.11
C VAL A 321 17.49 -7.12 -6.17
N ASN A 322 16.71 -7.40 -7.20
CA ASN A 322 17.24 -7.91 -8.47
C ASN A 322 16.78 -7.01 -9.62
N GLY A 323 17.29 -7.24 -10.81
CA GLY A 323 16.93 -6.47 -11.99
C GLY A 323 16.72 -7.33 -13.22
N ARG A 324 16.20 -6.70 -14.26
CA ARG A 324 16.07 -7.26 -15.61
C ARG A 324 16.50 -6.23 -16.64
N ALA A 325 17.01 -6.72 -17.77
CA ALA A 325 17.24 -5.89 -18.97
C ALA A 325 16.05 -5.90 -19.93
N ALA A 326 15.12 -6.84 -19.78
CA ALA A 326 13.95 -7.02 -20.65
C ALA A 326 12.69 -7.40 -19.85
N TYR A 327 11.53 -6.96 -20.35
CA TYR A 327 10.23 -7.23 -19.73
C TYR A 327 9.85 -8.70 -19.81
N TRP A 328 9.19 -9.20 -18.76
CA TRP A 328 8.79 -10.60 -18.67
C TRP A 328 7.84 -11.03 -19.79
N ALA A 329 8.00 -12.28 -20.21
CA ALA A 329 7.26 -12.89 -21.33
C ALA A 329 6.74 -14.30 -21.00
N GLY A 330 6.21 -14.50 -19.79
CA GLY A 330 5.46 -15.71 -19.45
C GLY A 330 6.28 -17.00 -19.44
N ALA A 331 7.50 -16.96 -18.89
CA ALA A 331 8.42 -18.10 -18.74
C ALA A 331 8.97 -18.72 -20.03
N SER A 332 8.72 -18.11 -21.19
CA SER A 332 9.40 -18.48 -22.44
C SER A 332 10.91 -18.40 -22.29
N ARG A 333 11.63 -19.40 -22.81
CA ARG A 333 13.11 -19.37 -22.95
C ARG A 333 13.56 -18.77 -24.29
N ASP A 334 12.64 -18.59 -25.23
CA ASP A 334 12.93 -17.88 -26.48
C ASP A 334 13.10 -16.38 -26.20
N LYS A 335 14.30 -15.86 -26.49
CA LYS A 335 14.66 -14.45 -26.32
C LYS A 335 13.88 -13.51 -27.23
N ASN A 336 13.37 -13.99 -28.36
CA ASN A 336 12.57 -13.18 -29.29
C ASN A 336 11.21 -12.80 -28.69
N ASN A 337 10.77 -13.53 -27.66
CA ASN A 337 9.59 -13.18 -26.89
C ASN A 337 9.87 -12.06 -25.87
N TYR A 338 11.06 -11.49 -25.78
CA TYR A 338 11.37 -10.44 -24.83
C TYR A 338 11.60 -9.12 -25.56
N VAL A 339 11.21 -8.02 -24.90
CA VAL A 339 11.54 -6.66 -25.34
C VAL A 339 12.35 -5.99 -24.26
N GLU A 340 13.42 -5.30 -24.65
CA GLU A 340 14.30 -4.62 -23.71
C GLU A 340 13.52 -3.54 -22.95
N ILE A 341 13.91 -3.27 -21.71
CA ILE A 341 13.34 -2.18 -20.94
C ILE A 341 13.93 -0.88 -21.50
N PRO A 342 13.11 0.06 -22.02
CA PRO A 342 13.65 1.29 -22.59
C PRO A 342 14.45 2.09 -21.55
N GLY A 343 15.63 2.57 -21.94
CA GLY A 343 16.58 3.22 -21.02
C GLY A 343 17.48 2.27 -20.23
N GLY A 344 17.39 0.95 -20.48
CA GLY A 344 18.26 -0.07 -19.90
C GLY A 344 17.70 -0.70 -18.62
N PRO A 345 18.50 -1.54 -17.93
CA PRO A 345 18.05 -2.37 -16.83
C PRO A 345 17.36 -1.57 -15.72
N ALA A 346 16.26 -2.13 -15.21
CA ALA A 346 15.52 -1.62 -14.08
C ALA A 346 15.42 -2.71 -13.01
N PHE A 347 15.20 -2.29 -11.77
CA PHE A 347 14.91 -3.23 -10.69
C PHE A 347 13.57 -3.90 -10.93
N GLU A 348 13.49 -5.21 -10.68
CA GLU A 348 12.26 -5.98 -10.80
C GLU A 348 11.73 -6.35 -9.41
N ASN A 349 12.45 -7.23 -8.71
CA ASN A 349 12.07 -7.67 -7.39
C ASN A 349 12.69 -6.75 -6.33
N PHE A 350 11.87 -6.39 -5.35
CA PHE A 350 12.25 -5.54 -4.24
C PHE A 350 11.55 -5.99 -2.95
N GLU A 351 12.35 -6.25 -1.92
CA GLU A 351 11.84 -6.83 -0.67
C GLU A 351 12.72 -6.50 0.54
N LEU A 352 12.08 -6.53 1.71
CA LEU A 352 12.76 -6.68 2.99
C LEU A 352 12.79 -8.15 3.41
N ARG A 353 13.92 -8.56 3.97
CA ARG A 353 14.15 -9.92 4.45
C ARG A 353 14.73 -9.87 5.85
N GLU A 354 14.13 -10.59 6.77
CA GLU A 354 14.69 -10.87 8.09
C GLU A 354 14.29 -12.29 8.50
N LYS A 355 14.92 -12.80 9.57
CA LYS A 355 14.53 -14.07 10.19
C LYS A 355 13.07 -14.05 10.61
N TYR A 356 12.38 -15.15 10.33
CA TYR A 356 10.97 -15.24 10.64
C TYR A 356 10.71 -15.18 12.14
N TYR A 357 9.72 -14.38 12.53
CA TYR A 357 9.02 -14.50 13.80
C TYR A 357 7.52 -14.23 13.61
N SER A 358 6.69 -14.86 14.44
CA SER A 358 5.23 -14.73 14.31
C SER A 358 4.76 -13.30 14.58
N GLY A 359 3.85 -12.81 13.75
CA GLY A 359 3.37 -11.43 13.81
C GLY A 359 4.40 -10.40 13.34
N GLN A 360 5.41 -10.80 12.58
CA GLN A 360 6.33 -9.86 11.93
C GLN A 360 5.58 -9.00 10.91
N LYS A 361 5.83 -7.69 10.94
CA LYS A 361 5.19 -6.73 10.05
C LYS A 361 6.15 -6.18 9.00
N PHE A 362 5.67 -6.10 7.77
CA PHE A 362 6.30 -5.35 6.69
C PHE A 362 5.28 -4.40 6.07
N TYR A 363 5.72 -3.20 5.75
CA TYR A 363 4.85 -2.17 5.21
C TYR A 363 5.28 -1.87 3.79
N PHE A 364 4.44 -2.20 2.80
CA PHE A 364 4.67 -1.80 1.42
C PHE A 364 3.89 -0.54 1.14
N GLY A 365 4.50 0.45 0.50
CA GLY A 365 3.77 1.64 0.10
C GLY A 365 4.13 2.17 -1.27
N MET A 366 3.20 2.98 -1.77
CA MET A 366 3.28 3.67 -3.06
C MET A 366 2.95 5.14 -2.85
N ALA A 367 3.97 5.98 -2.85
CA ALA A 367 3.82 7.41 -2.60
C ALA A 367 3.85 8.22 -3.89
N ARG A 368 3.06 9.30 -3.97
CA ARG A 368 3.10 10.26 -5.09
C ARG A 368 4.02 11.46 -4.84
N ARG A 369 4.91 11.35 -3.86
CA ARG A 369 5.96 12.33 -3.53
C ARG A 369 7.36 11.69 -3.70
N PRO A 370 8.40 12.47 -4.04
CA PRO A 370 9.74 11.94 -4.27
C PRO A 370 10.35 11.33 -3.00
N ALA A 371 11.34 10.44 -3.18
CA ALA A 371 11.97 9.73 -2.06
C ALA A 371 12.49 10.68 -0.97
N LYS A 372 13.11 11.80 -1.35
CA LYS A 372 13.66 12.80 -0.42
C LYS A 372 12.65 13.34 0.60
N ASP A 373 11.36 13.36 0.28
CA ASP A 373 10.30 13.87 1.17
C ASP A 373 9.82 12.80 2.17
N MET A 374 10.34 11.57 2.04
CA MET A 374 10.00 10.42 2.88
C MET A 374 11.14 10.05 3.84
N LEU A 375 12.36 10.47 3.52
CA LEU A 375 13.56 10.16 4.29
C LEU A 375 13.81 11.25 5.32
N SER A 376 14.25 10.84 6.51
CA SER A 376 14.83 11.76 7.49
C SER A 376 16.08 12.44 6.89
N PRO A 377 16.31 13.74 7.19
CA PRO A 377 17.49 14.48 6.75
C PRO A 377 18.84 13.85 7.15
#